data_AF-A0A0F9PNH9-F1
#
_entry.id   AF-A0A0F9PNH9-F1
#
_cell.length_a   1.000
_cell.length_b   1.000
_cell.length_c   1.000
_cell.angle_alpha   90.00
_cell.angle_beta   90.00
_cell.angle_gamma   90.00
#
_symmetry.space_group_name_H-M   'P 1'
#
loop_
_entity.id
_entity.type
_entity.pdbx_description
1 polymer ?
#
loop_
_entity_poly.entity_id
_entity_poly.type
_entity_poly.pdbx_seq_one_letter_code
_entity_poly.pdbx_strand_id
1 'polypeptide(L)' 'YGKTLLEAVSNVINREHLNPRFFSRGCPVIIKDESGLEHLGICLGEKSAFLGEDGLKYVKTLDCIAVWRI' A
#
# COMPACT_ATOMS: atom_id res chain seq x y z
N TYR A 1 15.48 16.42 -14.82
CA TYR A 1 16.02 16.20 -13.45
C TYR A 1 15.57 17.36 -12.58
N GLY A 2 14.68 17.25 -11.59
CA GLY A 2 13.98 16.09 -11.04
C GLY A 2 12.55 16.48 -10.68
N LYS A 3 11.66 15.49 -10.71
CA LYS A 3 10.32 15.62 -10.16
C LYS A 3 10.44 15.74 -8.65
N THR A 4 9.70 16.65 -8.04
CA THR A 4 9.72 16.79 -6.58
C THR A 4 9.18 15.50 -5.95
N LEU A 5 9.68 15.14 -4.76
CA LEU A 5 9.23 13.94 -4.03
C LEU A 5 7.69 13.90 -3.91
N LEU A 6 7.05 15.06 -3.74
CA LEU A 6 5.60 15.21 -3.71
C LEU A 6 4.88 14.84 -5.02
N GLU A 7 5.45 15.17 -6.18
CA GLU A 7 4.85 14.80 -7.48
C GLU A 7 5.00 13.31 -7.80
N ALA A 8 6.06 12.68 -7.30
CA ALA A 8 6.19 11.22 -7.34
C ALA A 8 5.16 10.55 -6.42
N VAL A 9 4.94 11.12 -5.22
CA VAL A 9 3.95 10.66 -4.24
C VAL A 9 2.52 10.78 -4.80
N SER A 10 2.18 11.90 -5.45
CA SER A 10 0.83 12.17 -5.96
C SER A 10 0.40 11.21 -7.09
N ASN A 11 1.34 10.80 -7.97
CA ASN A 11 1.02 9.90 -9.08
C ASN A 11 0.75 8.45 -8.66
N VAL A 12 1.15 8.04 -7.45
CA VAL A 12 0.89 6.70 -6.90
C VAL A 12 -0.49 6.62 -6.22
N ILE A 13 -1.06 7.76 -5.82
CA ILE A 13 -2.40 7.86 -5.22
C ILE A 13 -3.44 8.11 -6.33
N ASN A 14 -3.37 7.33 -7.42
CA ASN A 14 -4.45 7.32 -8.40
C ASN A 14 -5.35 6.11 -8.10
N ARG A 15 -6.61 6.39 -7.81
CA ARG A 15 -7.67 5.48 -7.34
C ARG A 15 -8.14 4.47 -8.40
N GLU A 16 -7.26 4.04 -9.30
CA GLU A 16 -7.53 2.91 -10.18
C GLU A 16 -7.33 1.60 -9.39
N HIS A 17 -8.10 0.56 -9.72
CA HIS A 17 -7.86 -0.76 -9.16
C HIS A 17 -6.40 -1.14 -9.39
N LEU A 18 -5.66 -1.32 -8.30
CA LEU A 18 -4.23 -1.62 -8.38
C LEU A 18 -4.02 -2.92 -9.15
N ASN A 19 -3.21 -2.86 -10.20
CA ASN A 19 -2.90 -4.06 -10.98
C ASN A 19 -2.10 -5.04 -10.08
N PRO A 20 -2.51 -6.32 -9.98
CA PRO A 20 -1.80 -7.34 -9.20
C PRO A 20 -0.31 -7.44 -9.51
N ARG A 21 0.09 -7.10 -10.76
CA ARG A 21 1.50 -7.12 -11.20
C ARG A 21 2.39 -6.11 -10.47
N PHE A 22 1.82 -5.10 -9.81
CA PHE A 22 2.58 -4.11 -9.04
C PHE A 22 2.92 -4.60 -7.63
N PHE A 23 2.31 -5.70 -7.17
CA PHE A 23 2.56 -6.25 -5.84
C PHE A 23 3.61 -7.34 -5.89
N SER A 24 4.82 -7.00 -5.45
CA SER A 24 5.86 -7.98 -5.15
C SER A 24 6.05 -8.08 -3.64
N ARG A 25 6.47 -9.26 -3.16
CA ARG A 25 6.86 -9.43 -1.76
C ARG A 25 7.90 -8.37 -1.38
N GLY A 26 7.70 -7.71 -0.25
CA GLY A 26 8.57 -6.65 0.27
C GLY A 26 8.21 -5.23 -0.21
N CYS A 27 7.29 -5.07 -1.17
CA CYS A 27 6.83 -3.74 -1.54
C CYS A 27 6.06 -3.08 -0.38
N PRO A 28 6.36 -1.81 -0.05
CA PRO A 28 5.51 -1.02 0.83
C PRO A 28 4.12 -0.85 0.20
N VAL A 29 3.08 -0.92 1.02
CA VAL A 29 1.69 -0.74 0.60
C VAL A 29 0.97 0.20 1.55
N ILE A 30 -0.07 0.87 1.07
CA ILE A 30 -1.00 1.63 1.90
C ILE A 30 -2.29 0.82 2.04
N ILE A 31 -2.71 0.62 3.28
CA ILE A 31 -3.91 -0.14 3.66
C ILE A 31 -4.87 0.83 4.33
N LYS A 32 -6.15 0.71 4.01
CA LYS A 32 -7.22 1.44 4.70
C LYS A 32 -7.98 0.46 5.58
N ASP A 33 -8.00 0.70 6.89
CA ASP A 33 -8.73 -0.17 7.81
C ASP A 33 -10.24 0.12 7.80
N GLU A 34 -11.00 -0.63 8.60
CA GLU A 34 -12.45 -0.51 8.71
C GLU A 34 -12.91 0.85 9.26
N SER A 35 -12.05 1.54 10.02
CA SER A 35 -12.31 2.90 10.52
C SER A 35 -12.05 3.98 9.47
N GLY A 36 -11.47 3.59 8.34
CA GLY A 36 -11.05 4.48 7.27
C GLY A 36 -9.67 5.11 7.50
N LEU A 37 -8.90 4.65 8.48
CA LEU A 37 -7.56 5.13 8.75
C LEU A 37 -6.54 4.44 7.82
N GLU A 38 -5.56 5.21 7.35
CA GLU A 38 -4.52 4.73 6.44
C GLU A 38 -3.29 4.25 7.21
N HIS A 39 -2.80 3.08 6.83
CA HIS A 39 -1.66 2.42 7.46
C HIS A 39 -0.60 2.09 6.42
N LEU A 40 0.66 2.26 6.80
CA LEU A 40 1.79 1.73 6.04
C LEU A 40 1.96 0.25 6.37
N GLY A 41 1.98 -0.58 5.34
CA GLY A 41 2.19 -2.02 5.45
C GLY A 41 3.22 -2.54 4.47
N ILE A 42 3.41 -3.85 4.50
CA ILE A 42 4.31 -4.58 3.61
C ILE A 42 3.56 -5.71 2.89
N CYS A 43 3.78 -5.82 1.58
CA CYS A 43 3.25 -6.91 0.77
C CYS A 43 3.99 -8.21 1.08
N LEU A 44 3.25 -9.28 1.39
CA LEU A 44 3.74 -10.63 1.66
C LEU A 44 3.32 -11.63 0.56
N GLY A 45 2.85 -11.14 -0.58
CA GLY A 45 2.33 -11.94 -1.70
C GLY A 45 0.83 -11.77 -1.84
N GLU A 46 0.04 -12.76 -1.43
CA GLU A 46 -1.43 -12.68 -1.46
C GLU A 46 -2.02 -11.85 -0.32
N LYS A 47 -1.22 -11.61 0.72
CA LYS A 47 -1.58 -10.82 1.90
C LYS A 47 -0.60 -9.67 2.10
N SER A 48 -1.08 -8.62 2.73
CA SER A 48 -0.27 -7.51 3.21
C SER A 48 -0.41 -7.40 4.72
N ALA A 49 0.65 -6.99 5.40
CA ALA A 49 0.68 -6.85 6.86
C ALA A 49 0.94 -5.40 7.28
N PHE A 50 0.29 -4.96 8.35
CA PHE A 50 0.48 -3.64 8.96
C PHE A 50 0.29 -3.71 10.48
N LEU A 51 0.78 -2.70 11.19
CA LEU A 51 0.60 -2.60 12.64
C LEU A 51 -0.64 -1.75 12.95
N GLY A 52 -1.71 -2.39 13.41
CA GLY A 52 -2.90 -1.71 13.93
C GLY A 52 -2.86 -1.56 15.45
N GLU A 53 -3.92 -1.00 16.03
CA GLU A 53 -4.03 -0.74 17.48
C GLU A 53 -3.86 -2.01 18.33
N ASP A 54 -4.44 -3.13 17.89
CA ASP A 54 -4.35 -4.44 18.58
C ASP A 54 -3.11 -5.26 18.19
N GLY A 55 -2.16 -4.66 17.48
CA GLY A 55 -0.95 -5.32 16.99
C GLY A 55 -0.98 -5.66 15.50
N LEU A 56 -0.28 -6.74 15.12
CA LEU A 56 -0.05 -7.06 13.71
C LEU A 56 -1.33 -7.57 13.02
N LYS A 57 -1.77 -6.88 11.98
CA LYS A 57 -2.98 -7.18 11.20
C LYS A 57 -2.61 -7.55 9.76
N TYR A 58 -3.50 -8.29 9.10
CA TYR A 58 -3.33 -8.76 7.72
C TYR A 58 -4.58 -8.50 6.89
N VAL A 59 -4.38 -8.07 5.64
CA VAL A 59 -5.45 -7.89 4.64
C VAL A 59 -5.07 -8.58 3.34
N LYS A 60 -6.02 -8.81 2.43
CA LYS A 60 -5.64 -9.26 1.09
C LYS A 60 -4.89 -8.14 0.40
N THR A 61 -3.86 -8.50 -0.35
CA THR A 61 -3.02 -7.50 -1.02
C THR A 61 -3.81 -6.66 -2.03
N LEU A 62 -4.83 -7.24 -2.66
CA LEU A 62 -5.72 -6.52 -3.59
C LEU A 62 -6.68 -5.54 -2.91
N ASP A 63 -6.81 -5.61 -1.57
CA ASP A 63 -7.61 -4.66 -0.78
C ASP A 63 -6.75 -3.44 -0.35
N CYS A 64 -5.45 -3.43 -0.67
CA CYS A 64 -4.59 -2.26 -0.46
C CYS A 64 -4.99 -1.12 -1.42
N ILE A 65 -4.81 0.12 -0.98
CA ILE A 65 -5.19 1.32 -1.77
C ILE A 65 -4.03 1.94 -2.53
N ALA A 66 -2.79 1.64 -2.14
CA ALA A 66 -1.60 1.98 -2.92
C ALA A 66 -0.49 0.94 -2.71
N VAL A 67 0.44 0.87 -3.66
CA VAL A 67 1.70 0.11 -3.55
C VAL A 67 2.84 1.00 -4.01
N TRP A 68 3.90 1.09 -3.21
CA TRP A 68 5.11 1.81 -3.54
C TRP A 68 6.13 0.85 -4.15
N ARG A 69 6.69 1.22 -5.30
CA ARG A 69 7.86 0.55 -5.88
C ARG A 69 9.01 1.56 -5.94
N ILE A 70 10.09 1.27 -5.23
CA ILE A 70 11.35 2.02 -5.32
C ILE A 70 12.07 1.56 -6.59
#